data_AF-A0A833W843-F1
#
_entry.id   AF-A0A833W843-F1
#
_cell.length_a   1.000
_cell.length_b   1.000
_cell.length_c   1.000
_cell.angle_alpha   90.00
_cell.angle_beta   90.00
_cell.angle_gamma   90.00
#
_symmetry.space_group_name_H-M   'P 1'
#
loop_
_entity.id
_entity.type
_entity.pdbx_description
1 polymer ?
#
loop_
_entity_poly.entity_id
_entity_poly.type
_entity_poly.pdbx_seq_one_letter_code
_entity_poly.pdbx_strand_id
1 'polypeptide(L)'
;MAPVQWLSSGSPVAVTPPITPQPTSSSPTASPASIPPPPSSPNAVEATPQSPEVSKLPSPGGPDSMDYKTVTFTVSPPPFNRRGSRDINRPLFSERQRFTPTADKLVLVMVGLPARGKSFIAKKLWKFFCWKGLKCEVFNVGQLRRAKSSGAKQDHSFFDPNNAKAKEERELLALESLKQVQRWFIGENGEKGGDVAVFDATNTTKMRRKMLRDTFSTFAAEHKTSVHVVFVESICTSEAVINANVKQKVESSPDYRNMPEEEAFADLKQRLKNYEAAYEALEDEEDCSYIKLFDMQSKVHAKGIYGHVAKSILPYMMSFHIEHRPIWLVRAGHCTEVRRDFKAIIKDPCVAPRSAHLSTLGVDFAYRLGEFVKQRTMVWMENEGIMPEDNPTECLVMTSTLPRAVQTADFLPCVKRMQMATLNPLDKGECYGLTMDQMKEQMPEAFAAYEQDPWRTRFPGGESYQDLMLRLEPILIDIEQHTGPVLVVSHISTLQVLYSYFLGVPIESCPALEIPFHSVLELVPNQDGWTKTVFNMRV
;
A
#
# COMPACT_ATOMS: atom_id res chain seq x y z
N MET A 1 -26.56 -32.77 -32.78
CA MET A 1 -27.56 -32.60 -31.71
C MET A 1 -27.82 -31.11 -31.56
N ALA A 2 -29.10 -30.73 -31.64
CA ALA A 2 -29.59 -29.37 -31.81
C ALA A 2 -29.33 -28.44 -30.59
N PRO A 3 -29.29 -27.11 -30.79
CA PRO A 3 -29.29 -26.13 -29.71
C PRO A 3 -30.73 -25.86 -29.22
N VAL A 4 -30.88 -25.75 -27.89
CA VAL A 4 -32.15 -25.50 -27.22
C VAL A 4 -32.43 -23.99 -27.21
N GLN A 5 -33.57 -23.61 -27.80
CA GLN A 5 -34.17 -22.27 -27.78
C GLN A 5 -34.79 -21.99 -26.40
N TRP A 6 -34.59 -20.78 -25.87
CA TRP A 6 -35.40 -20.25 -24.77
C TRP A 6 -36.43 -19.27 -25.31
N LEU A 7 -37.68 -19.56 -24.94
CA LEU A 7 -38.91 -18.90 -25.35
C LEU A 7 -39.03 -17.48 -24.79
N SER A 8 -39.44 -16.58 -25.67
CA SER A 8 -39.99 -15.27 -25.35
C SER A 8 -41.47 -15.36 -25.00
N SER A 9 -41.88 -14.66 -23.95
CA SER A 9 -43.28 -14.29 -23.72
C SER A 9 -43.33 -12.83 -23.28
N GLY A 10 -43.93 -12.00 -24.14
CA GLY A 10 -44.28 -10.62 -23.82
C GLY A 10 -45.71 -10.52 -23.33
N SER A 11 -46.02 -9.42 -22.64
CA SER A 11 -47.28 -8.65 -22.78
C SER A 11 -47.22 -7.36 -21.95
N PRO A 12 -48.01 -6.32 -22.31
CA PRO A 12 -47.53 -4.94 -22.30
C PRO A 12 -48.44 -3.95 -21.52
N VAL A 13 -48.04 -2.66 -21.61
CA VAL A 13 -48.85 -1.43 -21.50
C VAL A 13 -49.07 -0.83 -20.09
N ALA A 14 -48.47 0.36 -19.87
CA ALA A 14 -49.24 1.60 -19.65
C ALA A 14 -48.33 2.83 -19.79
N VAL A 15 -48.69 3.71 -20.73
CA VAL A 15 -48.08 4.99 -21.05
C VAL A 15 -49.03 6.08 -20.54
N THR A 16 -48.53 7.08 -19.82
CA THR A 16 -49.15 8.40 -19.66
C THR A 16 -48.08 9.49 -19.39
N PRO A 17 -48.35 10.76 -19.73
CA PRO A 17 -47.42 11.64 -20.46
C PRO A 17 -46.72 12.72 -19.58
N PRO A 18 -45.81 13.56 -20.14
CA PRO A 18 -44.96 14.45 -19.37
C PRO A 18 -45.61 15.83 -19.14
N ILE A 19 -45.31 16.45 -18.00
CA ILE A 19 -45.60 17.87 -17.74
C ILE A 19 -44.27 18.61 -17.69
N THR A 20 -44.07 19.52 -18.64
CA THR A 20 -42.97 20.50 -18.71
C THR A 20 -43.48 21.90 -18.29
N PRO A 21 -42.60 22.88 -18.03
CA PRO A 21 -42.67 23.72 -16.84
C PRO A 21 -43.20 25.14 -17.14
N GLN A 22 -43.50 25.90 -16.09
CA GLN A 22 -43.53 27.36 -16.20
C GLN A 22 -42.70 28.05 -15.12
N PRO A 23 -42.03 29.16 -15.47
CA PRO A 23 -41.09 29.87 -14.62
C PRO A 23 -41.82 30.91 -13.77
N THR A 24 -41.41 31.10 -12.53
CA THR A 24 -41.74 32.32 -11.79
C THR A 24 -40.46 32.98 -11.28
N SER A 25 -40.26 34.18 -11.82
CA SER A 25 -39.36 35.22 -11.38
C SER A 25 -39.68 35.68 -9.96
N SER A 26 -38.66 35.89 -9.13
CA SER A 26 -38.47 37.14 -8.37
C SER A 26 -37.23 37.04 -7.48
N SER A 27 -36.24 37.87 -7.80
CA SER A 27 -35.25 38.38 -6.84
C SER A 27 -35.93 39.38 -5.90
N PRO A 28 -35.36 39.61 -4.71
CA PRO A 28 -34.60 40.85 -4.57
C PRO A 28 -33.27 40.71 -3.79
N THR A 29 -32.28 41.40 -4.33
CA THR A 29 -31.20 42.18 -3.68
C THR A 29 -31.09 42.17 -2.15
N ALA A 30 -29.91 41.77 -1.65
CA ALA A 30 -29.27 42.39 -0.49
C ALA A 30 -27.73 42.34 -0.65
N SER A 31 -27.11 43.52 -0.65
CA SER A 31 -25.65 43.77 -0.69
C SER A 31 -25.03 43.73 0.73
N PRO A 32 -23.70 43.69 0.86
CA PRO A 32 -22.99 42.85 1.82
C PRO A 32 -22.76 43.52 3.17
N ALA A 33 -22.85 42.74 4.24
CA ALA A 33 -22.45 43.14 5.58
C ALA A 33 -20.98 42.80 5.85
N SER A 34 -20.28 43.82 6.30
CA SER A 34 -18.86 43.96 6.60
C SER A 34 -18.39 43.02 7.72
N ILE A 35 -17.26 42.34 7.50
CA ILE A 35 -16.53 41.60 8.54
C ILE A 35 -15.29 42.44 8.91
N PRO A 36 -15.03 42.74 10.19
CA PRO A 36 -13.86 43.51 10.61
C PRO A 36 -12.58 42.63 10.68
N PRO A 37 -11.39 43.21 10.46
CA PRO A 37 -10.13 42.46 10.53
C PRO A 37 -9.67 42.23 11.98
N PRO A 38 -8.84 41.20 12.24
CA PRO A 38 -8.28 40.93 13.57
C PRO A 38 -7.14 41.91 13.93
N PRO A 39 -6.85 42.10 15.23
CA PRO A 39 -5.98 43.16 15.72
C PRO A 39 -4.48 42.85 15.55
N SER A 40 -3.73 43.91 15.22
CA SER A 40 -2.27 43.96 15.15
C SER A 40 -1.60 44.12 16.51
N SER A 41 -0.39 43.58 16.67
CA SER A 41 0.56 43.92 17.75
C SER A 41 2.00 43.79 17.23
N PRO A 42 2.96 44.50 17.85
CA PRO A 42 3.97 45.30 17.15
C PRO A 42 5.34 44.61 17.06
N ASN A 43 6.12 44.97 16.05
CA ASN A 43 7.53 45.35 16.17
C ASN A 43 8.08 45.75 14.80
N ALA A 44 8.29 47.05 14.64
CA ALA A 44 9.05 47.65 13.56
C ALA A 44 10.55 47.57 13.90
N VAL A 45 11.37 47.16 12.94
CA VAL A 45 12.80 47.48 12.91
C VAL A 45 13.08 48.10 11.55
N GLU A 46 13.56 49.34 11.58
CA GLU A 46 13.88 50.20 10.45
C GLU A 46 14.86 49.55 9.46
N ALA A 47 14.58 49.71 8.17
CA ALA A 47 15.54 49.47 7.09
C ALA A 47 15.97 50.81 6.50
N THR A 48 17.25 51.14 6.64
CA THR A 48 17.92 52.24 5.92
C THR A 48 18.47 51.72 4.57
N PRO A 49 18.41 52.50 3.48
CA PRO A 49 18.82 52.06 2.16
C PRO A 49 20.28 52.43 1.85
N GLN A 50 21.05 51.50 1.29
CA GLN A 50 22.24 51.84 0.51
C GLN A 50 22.23 51.09 -0.83
N SER A 51 22.28 51.88 -1.89
CA SER A 51 22.37 51.54 -3.31
C SER A 51 23.69 50.84 -3.68
N PRO A 52 23.72 49.90 -4.63
CA PRO A 52 24.96 49.38 -5.18
C PRO A 52 25.37 50.15 -6.45
N GLU A 53 26.67 50.44 -6.55
CA GLU A 53 27.34 50.98 -7.73
C GLU A 53 27.35 49.99 -8.90
N VAL A 54 27.33 50.57 -10.10
CA VAL A 54 27.41 49.90 -11.40
C VAL A 54 28.87 49.57 -11.73
N SER A 55 29.19 48.30 -12.00
CA SER A 55 30.43 47.93 -12.68
C SER A 55 30.23 46.84 -13.74
N LYS A 56 30.24 47.30 -15.01
CA LYS A 56 30.65 46.68 -16.29
C LYS A 56 30.71 45.13 -16.42
N LEU A 57 29.86 44.61 -17.30
CA LEU A 57 29.93 43.28 -17.92
C LEU A 57 31.06 43.19 -18.98
N PRO A 58 31.78 42.07 -19.10
CA PRO A 58 32.46 41.67 -20.33
C PRO A 58 31.65 40.62 -21.13
N SER A 59 31.71 40.73 -22.46
CA SER A 59 31.14 39.85 -23.49
C SER A 59 31.92 38.53 -23.65
N PRO A 60 31.39 37.51 -24.39
CA PRO A 60 31.70 36.09 -24.17
C PRO A 60 32.93 35.59 -24.94
N GLY A 61 33.81 34.86 -24.25
CA GLY A 61 34.84 34.01 -24.83
C GLY A 61 34.46 32.53 -24.73
N GLY A 62 34.73 31.76 -25.78
CA GLY A 62 34.39 30.35 -25.96
C GLY A 62 35.14 29.35 -25.07
N PRO A 63 34.91 28.03 -25.27
CA PRO A 63 35.00 27.02 -24.24
C PRO A 63 36.37 26.35 -24.24
N ASP A 64 37.17 26.60 -23.21
CA ASP A 64 38.16 25.65 -22.70
C ASP A 64 38.65 26.18 -21.36
N SER A 65 38.52 25.36 -20.30
CA SER A 65 38.75 25.66 -18.87
C SER A 65 37.54 26.21 -18.10
N MET A 66 36.71 25.29 -17.56
CA MET A 66 35.87 25.58 -16.39
C MET A 66 36.42 24.80 -15.19
N ASP A 67 37.21 25.49 -14.35
CA ASP A 67 37.45 25.11 -12.97
C ASP A 67 36.16 25.32 -12.17
N TYR A 68 35.58 24.24 -11.64
CA TYR A 68 34.43 24.33 -10.72
C TYR A 68 34.89 24.96 -9.40
N LYS A 69 34.81 26.28 -9.25
CA LYS A 69 34.90 26.91 -7.93
C LYS A 69 33.61 26.60 -7.17
N THR A 70 33.67 25.61 -6.28
CA THR A 70 32.65 25.31 -5.28
C THR A 70 32.32 26.58 -4.50
N VAL A 71 31.12 27.15 -4.71
CA VAL A 71 30.60 28.24 -3.90
C VAL A 71 29.94 27.62 -2.67
N THR A 72 30.68 27.54 -1.58
CA THR A 72 30.16 27.05 -0.29
C THR A 72 29.43 28.18 0.42
N PHE A 73 28.10 28.10 0.53
CA PHE A 73 27.34 28.98 1.42
C PHE A 73 27.48 28.48 2.87
N THR A 74 28.47 28.98 3.61
CA THR A 74 28.51 28.80 5.07
C THR A 74 27.74 29.92 5.73
N VAL A 75 26.47 29.67 6.09
CA VAL A 75 25.83 30.46 7.16
C VAL A 75 26.41 29.95 8.46
N SER A 76 27.25 30.75 9.12
CA SER A 76 27.77 30.40 10.45
C SER A 76 26.58 30.24 11.40
N PRO A 77 26.31 29.04 11.96
CA PRO A 77 25.26 28.92 12.95
C PRO A 77 25.64 29.79 14.16
N PRO A 78 24.67 30.44 14.83
CA PRO A 78 24.96 31.17 16.06
C PRO A 78 25.65 30.23 17.05
N PRO A 79 26.54 30.74 17.94
CA PRO A 79 27.26 29.91 18.90
C PRO A 79 26.28 29.29 19.89
N PHE A 80 25.68 28.17 19.50
CA PHE A 80 24.89 27.32 20.36
C PHE A 80 25.86 26.54 21.23
N ASN A 81 25.71 26.66 22.55
CA ASN A 81 26.48 25.89 23.52
C ASN A 81 26.12 24.39 23.43
N ARG A 82 26.66 23.70 22.42
CA ARG A 82 26.29 22.32 22.05
C ARG A 82 26.68 21.29 23.12
N ARG A 83 27.69 21.56 23.96
CA ARG A 83 28.18 20.57 24.94
C ARG A 83 27.17 20.33 26.06
N GLY A 84 26.66 21.39 26.68
CA GLY A 84 25.66 21.26 27.75
C GLY A 84 24.37 20.57 27.30
N SER A 85 23.87 20.90 26.10
CA SER A 85 22.66 20.29 25.54
C SER A 85 22.86 18.82 25.12
N ARG A 86 24.06 18.44 24.64
CA ARG A 86 24.32 17.06 24.16
C ARG A 86 24.49 16.06 25.30
N ASP A 87 25.01 16.48 26.45
CA ASP A 87 25.11 15.63 27.64
C ASP A 87 23.74 15.45 28.32
N ILE A 88 22.93 16.51 28.39
CA ILE A 88 21.55 16.45 28.91
C ILE A 88 20.64 15.59 28.02
N ASN A 89 20.78 15.72 26.69
CA ASN A 89 19.97 14.98 25.71
C ASN A 89 20.63 13.68 25.23
N ARG A 90 21.79 13.29 25.79
CA ARG A 90 22.50 12.05 25.41
C ARG A 90 21.61 10.81 25.48
N PRO A 91 20.72 10.64 26.48
CA PRO A 91 19.76 9.54 26.51
C PRO A 91 18.83 9.56 25.30
N LEU A 92 18.20 10.71 24.99
CA LEU A 92 17.28 10.88 23.87
C LEU A 92 17.95 10.67 22.50
N PHE A 93 19.18 11.14 22.33
CA PHE A 93 19.95 10.91 21.10
C PHE A 93 20.41 9.45 20.98
N SER A 94 20.75 8.81 22.10
CA SER A 94 21.09 7.39 22.10
C SER A 94 19.88 6.51 21.80
N GLU A 95 18.69 6.86 22.30
CA GLU A 95 17.44 6.18 21.97
C GLU A 95 17.09 6.35 20.49
N ARG A 96 17.11 7.58 19.96
CA ARG A 96 16.91 7.79 18.52
C ARG A 96 17.94 7.04 17.68
N GLN A 97 19.22 7.04 18.04
CA GLN A 97 20.23 6.26 17.31
C GLN A 97 20.02 4.75 17.44
N ARG A 98 19.52 4.26 18.59
CA ARG A 98 19.19 2.86 18.85
C ARG A 98 17.97 2.38 18.07
N PHE A 99 16.97 3.24 17.85
CA PHE A 99 15.72 2.89 17.19
C PHE A 99 15.58 3.39 15.73
N THR A 100 16.50 4.23 15.24
CA THR A 100 16.59 4.66 13.84
C THR A 100 17.59 3.87 12.96
N PRO A 101 18.28 2.78 13.38
CA PRO A 101 19.16 2.09 12.45
C PRO A 101 18.34 1.43 11.35
N THR A 102 18.90 1.40 10.15
CA THR A 102 18.49 0.45 9.11
C THR A 102 18.87 -0.94 9.61
N ALA A 103 18.03 -1.53 10.45
CA ALA A 103 18.26 -2.88 10.94
C ALA A 103 18.32 -3.83 9.73
N ASP A 104 19.26 -4.77 9.77
CA ASP A 104 19.46 -5.75 8.70
C ASP A 104 18.24 -6.67 8.58
N LYS A 105 17.56 -6.91 9.72
CA LYS A 105 16.40 -7.79 9.85
C LYS A 105 15.30 -7.11 10.65
N LEU A 106 14.05 -7.30 10.24
CA LEU A 106 12.86 -6.85 10.95
C LEU A 106 12.01 -8.05 11.38
N VAL A 107 11.56 -8.07 12.62
CA VAL A 107 10.58 -9.04 13.12
C VAL A 107 9.33 -8.31 13.57
N LEU A 108 8.20 -8.63 12.96
CA LEU A 108 6.88 -8.17 13.38
C LEU A 108 6.21 -9.28 14.19
N VAL A 109 6.10 -9.09 15.50
CA VAL A 109 5.47 -10.08 16.40
C VAL A 109 4.01 -9.71 16.59
N MET A 110 3.10 -10.53 16.05
CA MET A 110 1.67 -10.29 16.19
C MET A 110 1.23 -10.55 17.65
N VAL A 111 0.40 -9.67 18.19
CA VAL A 111 -0.16 -9.76 19.54
C VAL A 111 -1.67 -9.57 19.48
N GLY A 112 -2.40 -10.32 20.29
CA GLY A 112 -3.84 -10.11 20.49
C GLY A 112 -4.66 -11.40 20.47
N LEU A 113 -5.91 -11.27 20.89
CA LEU A 113 -6.86 -12.38 21.02
C LEU A 113 -7.18 -13.04 19.67
N PRO A 114 -7.61 -14.31 19.64
CA PRO A 114 -8.15 -14.94 18.44
C PRO A 114 -9.28 -14.10 17.80
N ALA A 115 -9.46 -14.21 16.48
CA ALA A 115 -10.51 -13.51 15.73
C ALA A 115 -10.47 -11.96 15.80
N ARG A 116 -9.30 -11.37 16.06
CA ARG A 116 -9.06 -9.92 16.03
C ARG A 116 -8.26 -9.45 14.82
N GLY A 117 -8.38 -10.11 13.66
CA GLY A 117 -7.73 -9.64 12.41
C GLY A 117 -6.21 -9.81 12.28
N LYS A 118 -5.51 -10.46 13.22
CA LYS A 118 -4.04 -10.65 13.15
C LYS A 118 -3.54 -11.25 11.84
N SER A 119 -4.14 -12.35 11.39
CA SER A 119 -3.71 -13.02 10.16
C SER A 119 -4.00 -12.19 8.90
N PHE A 120 -5.04 -11.35 8.92
CA PHE A 120 -5.30 -10.37 7.86
C PHE A 120 -4.19 -9.31 7.82
N ILE A 121 -3.84 -8.74 8.97
CA ILE A 121 -2.75 -7.76 9.11
C ILE A 121 -1.42 -8.39 8.63
N ALA A 122 -1.11 -9.60 9.09
CA ALA A 122 0.10 -10.33 8.72
C ALA A 122 0.19 -10.56 7.19
N LYS A 123 -0.91 -10.97 6.55
CA LYS A 123 -0.96 -11.20 5.10
C LYS A 123 -0.82 -9.90 4.31
N LYS A 124 -1.47 -8.80 4.73
CA LYS A 124 -1.30 -7.48 4.09
C LYS A 124 0.13 -6.96 4.21
N LEU A 125 0.76 -7.11 5.37
CA LEU A 125 2.16 -6.71 5.59
C LEU A 125 3.12 -7.54 4.76
N TRP A 126 2.97 -8.87 4.76
CA TRP A 126 3.77 -9.77 3.93
C TRP A 126 3.72 -9.35 2.45
N LYS A 127 2.51 -9.15 1.93
CA LYS A 127 2.28 -8.71 0.55
C LYS A 127 2.98 -7.39 0.23
N PHE A 128 2.89 -6.42 1.13
CA PHE A 128 3.56 -5.13 0.98
C PHE A 128 5.08 -5.25 0.99
N PHE A 129 5.66 -6.03 1.92
CA PHE A 129 7.11 -6.25 1.95
C PHE A 129 7.62 -6.96 0.70
N CYS A 130 6.93 -8.01 0.24
CA CYS A 130 7.26 -8.69 -1.00
C CYS A 130 7.17 -7.74 -2.21
N TRP A 131 6.13 -6.92 -2.27
CA TRP A 131 5.99 -5.90 -3.32
C TRP A 131 7.11 -4.85 -3.29
N LYS A 132 7.64 -4.53 -2.11
CA LYS A 132 8.82 -3.65 -1.95
C LYS A 132 10.14 -4.34 -2.33
N GLY A 133 10.13 -5.60 -2.74
CA GLY A 133 11.31 -6.39 -3.08
C GLY A 133 12.09 -6.88 -1.86
N LEU A 134 11.44 -6.97 -0.69
CA LEU A 134 12.03 -7.53 0.53
C LEU A 134 11.64 -9.00 0.65
N LYS A 135 12.60 -9.87 1.02
CA LYS A 135 12.30 -11.26 1.34
C LYS A 135 11.53 -11.28 2.65
N CYS A 136 10.22 -11.58 2.60
CA CYS A 136 9.34 -11.61 3.77
C CYS A 136 8.64 -12.96 3.88
N GLU A 137 8.48 -13.47 5.11
CA GLU A 137 7.78 -14.73 5.38
C GLU A 137 6.89 -14.63 6.63
N VAL A 138 5.75 -15.34 6.64
CA VAL A 138 4.82 -15.39 7.78
C VAL A 138 4.94 -16.73 8.51
N PHE A 139 5.41 -16.68 9.75
CA PHE A 139 5.57 -17.84 10.61
C PHE A 139 4.34 -18.01 11.51
N ASN A 140 3.36 -18.79 11.05
CA ASN A 140 2.11 -19.00 11.76
C ASN A 140 2.20 -20.23 12.70
N VAL A 141 2.26 -19.97 14.01
CA VAL A 141 2.38 -21.03 15.04
C VAL A 141 1.16 -21.98 15.01
N GLY A 142 -0.02 -21.47 14.67
CA GLY A 142 -1.24 -22.28 14.52
C GLY A 142 -1.18 -23.26 13.35
N GLN A 143 -0.55 -22.88 12.24
CA GLN A 143 -0.32 -23.79 11.11
C GLN A 143 0.67 -24.89 11.48
N LEU A 144 1.78 -24.54 12.15
CA LEU A 144 2.74 -25.52 12.64
C LEU A 144 2.10 -26.52 13.63
N ARG A 145 1.30 -25.99 14.57
CA ARG A 145 0.51 -26.80 15.51
C ARG A 145 -0.34 -27.84 14.76
N ARG A 146 -1.12 -27.39 13.78
CA ARG A 146 -2.00 -28.27 12.97
C ARG A 146 -1.21 -29.35 12.22
N ALA A 147 -0.08 -28.97 11.62
CA ALA A 147 0.77 -29.90 10.89
C ALA A 147 1.35 -31.01 11.79
N LYS A 148 1.63 -30.69 13.07
CA LYS A 148 2.20 -31.63 14.04
C LYS A 148 1.20 -32.43 14.85
N SER A 149 -0.06 -31.99 14.91
CA SER A 149 -1.10 -32.68 15.69
C SER A 149 -1.56 -34.02 15.10
N SER A 150 -1.09 -34.45 13.92
CA SER A 150 -1.42 -35.75 13.30
C SER A 150 -2.92 -36.10 13.30
N GLY A 151 -3.80 -35.10 13.20
CA GLY A 151 -5.26 -35.29 13.23
C GLY A 151 -5.89 -35.40 14.63
N ALA A 152 -5.14 -35.24 15.72
CA ALA A 152 -5.70 -35.15 17.07
C ALA A 152 -6.62 -33.92 17.21
N LYS A 153 -7.82 -34.10 17.77
CA LYS A 153 -8.73 -32.99 18.08
C LYS A 153 -8.09 -32.07 19.12
N GLN A 154 -7.96 -30.79 18.77
CA GLN A 154 -7.47 -29.73 19.65
C GLN A 154 -8.61 -28.74 19.91
N ASP A 155 -9.52 -29.15 20.79
CA ASP A 155 -10.65 -28.33 21.24
C ASP A 155 -10.20 -27.21 22.21
N HIS A 156 -11.16 -26.46 22.75
CA HIS A 156 -10.93 -25.37 23.68
C HIS A 156 -10.10 -25.78 24.92
N SER A 157 -10.12 -27.05 25.34
CA SER A 157 -9.38 -27.55 26.51
C SER A 157 -7.86 -27.53 26.30
N PHE A 158 -7.41 -27.65 25.05
CA PHE A 158 -6.01 -27.48 24.68
C PHE A 158 -5.53 -26.04 24.90
N PHE A 159 -6.44 -25.06 24.87
CA PHE A 159 -6.12 -23.64 25.06
C PHE A 159 -6.35 -23.15 26.49
N ASP A 160 -6.85 -24.00 27.38
CA ASP A 160 -7.05 -23.67 28.79
C ASP A 160 -5.70 -23.27 29.45
N PRO A 161 -5.61 -22.10 30.11
CA PRO A 161 -4.40 -21.69 30.81
C PRO A 161 -3.98 -22.61 31.97
N ASN A 162 -4.92 -23.36 32.54
CA ASN A 162 -4.69 -24.28 33.65
C ASN A 162 -4.23 -25.68 33.19
N ASN A 163 -4.31 -25.97 31.88
CA ASN A 163 -3.83 -27.23 31.32
C ASN A 163 -2.30 -27.17 31.11
N ALA A 164 -1.54 -27.61 32.11
CA ALA A 164 -0.07 -27.54 32.11
C ALA A 164 0.56 -28.27 30.92
N LYS A 165 0.06 -29.46 30.56
CA LYS A 165 0.56 -30.25 29.43
C LYS A 165 0.33 -29.53 28.10
N ALA A 166 -0.89 -29.05 27.86
CA ALA A 166 -1.18 -28.32 26.62
C ALA A 166 -0.47 -26.97 26.54
N LYS A 167 -0.21 -26.32 27.68
CA LYS A 167 0.64 -25.12 27.75
C LYS A 167 2.09 -25.44 27.34
N GLU A 168 2.68 -26.51 27.86
CA GLU A 168 4.02 -26.96 27.48
C GLU A 168 4.11 -27.30 25.97
N GLU A 169 3.13 -28.03 25.44
CA GLU A 169 3.06 -28.34 24.01
C GLU A 169 2.97 -27.06 23.14
N ARG A 170 2.17 -26.06 23.55
CA ARG A 170 2.10 -24.75 22.87
C ARG A 170 3.43 -24.00 22.93
N GLU A 171 4.13 -24.03 24.05
CA GLU A 171 5.45 -23.39 24.19
C GLU A 171 6.50 -24.06 23.28
N LEU A 172 6.53 -25.39 23.21
CA LEU A 172 7.43 -26.14 22.32
C LEU A 172 7.21 -25.79 20.85
N LEU A 173 5.95 -25.76 20.41
CA LEU A 173 5.61 -25.35 19.03
C LEU A 173 6.06 -23.92 18.74
N ALA A 174 5.87 -23.02 19.69
CA ALA A 174 6.20 -21.63 19.52
C ALA A 174 7.72 -21.38 19.58
N LEU A 175 8.50 -22.20 20.29
CA LEU A 175 9.97 -22.24 20.23
C LEU A 175 10.47 -22.81 18.90
N GLU A 176 9.79 -23.80 18.35
CA GLU A 176 10.15 -24.36 17.05
C GLU A 176 9.91 -23.38 15.91
N SER A 177 8.77 -22.67 15.91
CA SER A 177 8.54 -21.56 14.97
C SER A 177 9.62 -20.47 15.09
N LEU A 178 10.08 -20.18 16.31
CA LEU A 178 11.17 -19.23 16.52
C LEU A 178 12.48 -19.70 15.89
N LYS A 179 12.82 -20.99 16.02
CA LYS A 179 13.97 -21.59 15.32
C LYS A 179 13.82 -21.58 13.81
N GLN A 180 12.59 -21.67 13.28
CA GLN A 180 12.34 -21.50 11.84
C GLN A 180 12.66 -20.08 11.38
N VAL A 181 12.25 -19.06 12.14
CA VAL A 181 12.60 -17.65 11.85
C VAL A 181 14.11 -17.44 11.82
N GLN A 182 14.83 -17.94 12.83
CA GLN A 182 16.28 -17.80 12.91
C GLN A 182 16.99 -18.46 11.72
N ARG A 183 16.62 -19.71 11.37
CA ARG A 183 17.16 -20.40 10.19
C ARG A 183 16.90 -19.64 8.90
N TRP A 184 15.68 -19.13 8.73
CA TRP A 184 15.32 -18.35 7.54
C TRP A 184 16.12 -17.04 7.43
N PHE A 185 16.43 -16.37 8.54
CA PHE A 185 17.28 -15.18 8.54
C PHE A 185 18.74 -15.46 8.21
N ILE A 186 19.27 -16.61 8.65
CA ILE A 186 20.63 -17.07 8.32
C ILE A 186 20.74 -17.33 6.82
N GLY A 187 19.71 -17.91 6.22
CA GLY A 187 19.75 -18.38 4.83
C GLY A 187 20.40 -19.75 4.72
N GLU A 188 20.43 -20.30 3.51
CA GLU A 188 20.97 -21.62 3.22
C GLU A 188 21.98 -21.54 2.07
N ASN A 189 22.96 -22.44 2.05
CA ASN A 189 23.91 -22.60 0.93
C ASN A 189 24.67 -21.31 0.52
N GLY A 190 24.92 -20.41 1.45
CA GLY A 190 25.62 -19.14 1.18
C GLY A 190 24.75 -18.04 0.57
N GLU A 191 23.45 -18.28 0.37
CA GLU A 191 22.51 -17.25 -0.05
C GLU A 191 22.13 -16.32 1.10
N LYS A 192 21.87 -15.04 0.78
CA LYS A 192 21.31 -14.09 1.74
C LYS A 192 19.93 -14.58 2.22
N GLY A 193 19.81 -14.84 3.52
CA GLY A 193 18.54 -15.15 4.18
C GLY A 193 17.51 -14.01 4.14
N GLY A 194 16.36 -14.23 4.77
CA GLY A 194 15.21 -13.32 4.75
C GLY A 194 15.46 -11.92 5.32
N ASP A 195 14.66 -10.93 4.94
CA ASP A 195 14.75 -9.55 5.45
C ASP A 195 13.72 -9.27 6.55
N VAL A 196 12.49 -9.80 6.43
CA VAL A 196 11.37 -9.50 7.33
C VAL A 196 10.59 -10.75 7.76
N ALA A 197 10.53 -11.05 9.05
CA ALA A 197 9.72 -12.15 9.57
C ALA A 197 8.45 -11.62 10.26
N VAL A 198 7.28 -12.11 9.87
CA VAL A 198 6.02 -11.88 10.60
C VAL A 198 5.72 -13.09 11.46
N PHE A 199 5.86 -12.97 12.78
CA PHE A 199 5.62 -14.04 13.73
C PHE A 199 4.15 -14.02 14.19
N ASP A 200 3.29 -14.80 13.53
CA ASP A 200 1.84 -14.83 13.76
C ASP A 200 1.47 -15.85 14.84
N ALA A 201 1.27 -15.34 16.05
CA ALA A 201 0.70 -16.04 17.19
C ALA A 201 -0.12 -15.09 18.08
N THR A 202 -0.67 -15.57 19.18
CA THR A 202 -1.42 -14.71 20.11
C THR A 202 -0.49 -13.83 20.96
N ASN A 203 0.65 -14.36 21.43
CA ASN A 203 1.67 -13.66 22.22
C ASN A 203 1.09 -12.74 23.33
N THR A 204 0.05 -13.25 23.99
CA THR A 204 -0.83 -12.49 24.89
C THR A 204 -0.24 -12.19 26.26
N THR A 205 0.91 -12.77 26.64
CA THR A 205 1.51 -12.58 27.97
C THR A 205 2.82 -11.78 27.92
N LYS A 206 3.07 -10.97 28.95
CA LYS A 206 4.30 -10.16 29.12
C LYS A 206 5.55 -11.04 29.12
N MET A 207 5.49 -12.17 29.82
CA MET A 207 6.59 -13.14 29.89
C MET A 207 6.96 -13.70 28.52
N ARG A 208 5.97 -14.03 27.68
CA ARG A 208 6.20 -14.54 26.32
C ARG A 208 6.86 -13.48 25.43
N ARG A 209 6.39 -12.23 25.50
CA ARG A 209 6.97 -11.12 24.73
C ARG A 209 8.40 -10.81 25.13
N LYS A 210 8.69 -10.79 26.44
CA LYS A 210 10.06 -10.69 26.97
C LYS A 210 10.96 -11.79 26.42
N MET A 211 10.53 -13.06 26.49
CA MET A 211 11.31 -14.20 25.96
C MET A 211 11.61 -14.06 24.47
N LEU A 212 10.63 -13.65 23.66
CA LEU A 212 10.83 -13.45 22.22
C LEU A 212 11.86 -12.36 21.94
N ARG A 213 11.75 -11.20 22.60
CA ARG A 213 12.71 -10.11 22.47
C ARG A 213 14.12 -10.55 22.86
N ASP A 214 14.26 -11.19 24.03
CA ASP A 214 15.56 -11.61 24.54
C ASP A 214 16.19 -12.65 23.58
N THR A 215 15.39 -13.56 23.02
CA THR A 215 15.87 -14.56 22.04
C THR A 215 16.36 -13.92 20.74
N PHE A 216 15.64 -12.94 20.19
CA PHE A 216 16.09 -12.23 18.99
C PHE A 216 17.31 -11.35 19.26
N SER A 217 17.43 -10.78 20.48
CA SER A 217 18.63 -10.06 20.90
C SER A 217 19.85 -10.98 20.98
N THR A 218 19.71 -12.18 21.52
CA THR A 218 20.78 -13.19 21.54
C THR A 218 21.18 -13.60 20.13
N PHE A 219 20.20 -13.89 19.26
CA PHE A 219 20.47 -14.21 17.86
C PHE A 219 21.24 -13.10 17.13
N ALA A 220 20.83 -11.84 17.33
CA ALA A 220 21.50 -10.67 16.77
C ALA A 220 22.97 -10.59 17.18
N ALA A 221 23.26 -10.81 18.47
CA ALA A 221 24.62 -10.81 19.01
C ALA A 221 25.47 -11.97 18.45
N GLU A 222 24.91 -13.19 18.41
CA GLU A 222 25.59 -14.38 17.91
C GLU A 222 25.98 -14.26 16.43
N HIS A 223 25.10 -13.67 15.61
CA HIS A 223 25.28 -13.58 14.16
C HIS A 223 25.85 -12.23 13.71
N LYS A 224 26.23 -11.35 14.66
CA LYS A 224 26.74 -10.00 14.39
C LYS A 224 25.86 -9.21 13.40
N THR A 225 24.54 -9.34 13.56
CA THR A 225 23.53 -8.69 12.72
C THR A 225 22.60 -7.85 13.59
N SER A 226 21.92 -6.87 13.01
CA SER A 226 20.93 -6.07 13.71
C SER A 226 19.52 -6.60 13.46
N VAL A 227 18.80 -6.92 14.54
CA VAL A 227 17.40 -7.36 14.49
C VAL A 227 16.52 -6.33 15.20
N HIS A 228 15.60 -5.71 14.48
CA HIS A 228 14.58 -4.85 15.08
C HIS A 228 13.30 -5.66 15.31
N VAL A 229 12.86 -5.75 16.56
CA VAL A 229 11.62 -6.43 16.94
C VAL A 229 10.55 -5.38 17.22
N VAL A 230 9.43 -5.45 16.50
CA VAL A 230 8.25 -4.60 16.70
C VAL A 230 7.05 -5.48 17.01
N PHE A 231 6.41 -5.25 18.15
CA PHE A 231 5.16 -5.94 18.49
C PHE A 231 3.98 -5.21 17.84
N VAL A 232 3.11 -5.96 17.17
CA VAL A 232 1.92 -5.43 16.49
C VAL A 232 0.68 -6.01 17.16
N GLU A 233 0.07 -5.22 18.04
CA GLU A 233 -1.11 -5.63 18.78
C GLU A 233 -2.39 -5.20 18.06
N SER A 234 -3.22 -6.17 17.73
CA SER A 234 -4.55 -5.91 17.16
C SER A 234 -5.61 -5.99 18.25
N ILE A 235 -6.22 -4.84 18.54
CA ILE A 235 -7.27 -4.67 19.53
C ILE A 235 -8.53 -4.35 18.75
N CYS A 236 -9.55 -5.22 18.82
CA CYS A 236 -10.83 -4.95 18.20
C CYS A 236 -11.88 -4.96 19.29
N THR A 237 -12.61 -3.87 19.46
CA THR A 237 -13.65 -3.71 20.48
C THR A 237 -15.06 -3.78 19.89
N SER A 238 -15.21 -3.57 18.58
CA SER A 238 -16.49 -3.64 17.89
C SER A 238 -17.07 -5.06 17.87
N GLU A 239 -18.20 -5.29 18.55
CA GLU A 239 -18.91 -6.58 18.55
C GLU A 239 -19.27 -7.09 17.15
N ALA A 240 -19.73 -6.20 16.26
CA ALA A 240 -20.08 -6.57 14.89
C ALA A 240 -18.87 -7.18 14.13
N VAL A 241 -17.71 -6.52 14.19
CA VAL A 241 -16.45 -6.99 13.57
C VAL A 241 -15.97 -8.29 14.22
N ILE A 242 -16.08 -8.42 15.54
CA ILE A 242 -15.72 -9.66 16.25
C ILE A 242 -16.61 -10.81 15.78
N ASN A 243 -17.92 -10.60 15.72
CA ASN A 243 -18.88 -11.62 15.29
C ASN A 243 -18.62 -12.04 13.84
N ALA A 244 -18.36 -11.09 12.94
CA ALA A 244 -17.98 -11.37 11.55
C ALA A 244 -16.69 -12.20 11.47
N ASN A 245 -15.64 -11.80 12.20
CA ASN A 245 -14.37 -12.53 12.23
C ASN A 245 -14.51 -13.94 12.86
N VAL A 246 -15.35 -14.09 13.88
CA VAL A 246 -15.63 -15.39 14.52
C VAL A 246 -16.34 -16.31 13.53
N LYS A 247 -17.41 -15.82 12.88
CA LYS A 247 -18.12 -16.56 11.84
C LYS A 247 -17.19 -16.99 10.72
N GLN A 248 -16.44 -16.04 10.16
CA GLN A 248 -15.45 -16.33 9.12
C GLN A 248 -14.42 -17.39 9.59
N LYS A 249 -13.97 -17.31 10.84
CA LYS A 249 -13.01 -18.27 11.38
C LYS A 249 -13.60 -19.68 11.53
N VAL A 250 -14.87 -19.80 11.92
CA VAL A 250 -15.56 -21.10 11.96
C VAL A 250 -15.67 -21.69 10.57
N GLU A 251 -16.07 -20.88 9.58
CA GLU A 251 -16.26 -21.34 8.19
C GLU A 251 -14.96 -21.71 7.47
N SER A 252 -13.89 -20.94 7.68
CA SER A 252 -12.65 -21.08 6.90
C SER A 252 -11.53 -21.86 7.62
N SER A 253 -11.58 -22.00 8.94
CA SER A 253 -10.45 -22.59 9.67
C SER A 253 -10.44 -24.11 9.57
N PRO A 254 -9.28 -24.73 9.28
CA PRO A 254 -9.13 -26.18 9.37
C PRO A 254 -9.39 -26.75 10.77
N ASP A 255 -9.32 -25.91 11.82
CA ASP A 255 -9.61 -26.31 13.21
C ASP A 255 -11.08 -26.78 13.36
N TYR A 256 -12.00 -26.29 12.53
CA TYR A 256 -13.46 -26.50 12.66
C TYR A 256 -14.09 -27.30 11.51
N ARG A 257 -13.31 -27.69 10.49
CA ARG A 257 -13.80 -28.32 9.24
C ARG A 257 -14.71 -29.53 9.44
N ASN A 258 -14.48 -30.30 10.50
CA ASN A 258 -15.20 -31.55 10.79
C ASN A 258 -16.14 -31.42 12.01
N MET A 259 -16.47 -30.19 12.42
CA MET A 259 -17.31 -29.90 13.58
C MET A 259 -18.62 -29.26 13.09
N PRO A 260 -19.78 -29.62 13.67
CA PRO A 260 -21.03 -28.89 13.41
C PRO A 260 -20.87 -27.40 13.73
N GLU A 261 -21.53 -26.54 12.97
CA GLU A 261 -21.37 -25.09 13.07
C GLU A 261 -21.64 -24.59 14.50
N GLU A 262 -22.75 -25.03 15.13
CA GLU A 262 -23.09 -24.65 16.51
C GLU A 262 -22.01 -25.07 17.53
N GLU A 263 -21.47 -26.29 17.41
CA GLU A 263 -20.39 -26.78 18.26
C GLU A 263 -19.10 -25.98 18.04
N ALA A 264 -18.78 -25.63 16.78
CA ALA A 264 -17.60 -24.83 16.43
C ALA A 264 -17.66 -23.42 16.99
N PHE A 265 -18.84 -22.79 16.95
CA PHE A 265 -19.06 -21.50 17.61
C PHE A 265 -18.90 -21.60 19.13
N ALA A 266 -19.47 -22.64 19.76
CA ALA A 266 -19.35 -22.85 21.20
C ALA A 266 -17.89 -23.09 21.63
N ASP A 267 -17.16 -23.93 20.90
CA ASP A 267 -15.72 -24.19 21.11
C ASP A 267 -14.90 -22.91 20.97
N LEU A 268 -15.08 -22.16 19.87
CA LEU A 268 -14.33 -20.94 19.64
C LEU A 268 -14.63 -19.88 20.71
N LYS A 269 -15.89 -19.78 21.16
CA LYS A 269 -16.27 -18.88 22.26
C LYS A 269 -15.58 -19.26 23.57
N GLN A 270 -15.52 -20.55 23.90
CA GLN A 270 -14.81 -21.00 25.10
C GLN A 270 -13.29 -20.80 24.97
N ARG A 271 -12.73 -21.03 23.79
CA ARG A 271 -11.33 -20.72 23.47
C ARG A 271 -11.01 -19.24 23.65
N LEU A 272 -11.89 -18.35 23.22
CA LEU A 272 -11.75 -16.90 23.42
C LEU A 272 -11.70 -16.55 24.91
N LYS A 273 -12.63 -17.06 25.72
CA LYS A 273 -12.62 -16.87 27.18
C LYS A 273 -11.30 -17.33 27.83
N ASN A 274 -10.78 -18.47 27.40
CA ASN A 274 -9.50 -18.99 27.91
C ASN A 274 -8.32 -18.06 27.60
N TYR A 275 -8.31 -17.43 26.42
CA TYR A 275 -7.30 -16.43 26.07
C TYR A 275 -7.51 -15.10 26.80
N GLU A 276 -8.75 -14.65 26.96
CA GLU A 276 -9.10 -13.43 27.70
C GLU A 276 -8.65 -13.50 29.15
N ALA A 277 -8.83 -14.64 29.82
CA ALA A 277 -8.39 -14.86 31.20
C ALA A 277 -6.87 -14.75 31.40
N ALA A 278 -6.08 -14.95 30.34
CA ALA A 278 -4.62 -14.90 30.37
C ALA A 278 -4.04 -13.72 29.56
N TYR A 279 -4.89 -12.80 29.10
CA TYR A 279 -4.46 -11.70 28.24
C TYR A 279 -3.89 -10.53 29.05
N GLU A 280 -2.65 -10.20 28.77
CA GLU A 280 -1.95 -9.03 29.27
C GLU A 280 -1.66 -8.12 28.08
N ALA A 281 -2.46 -7.05 27.94
CA ALA A 281 -2.26 -6.04 26.90
C ALA A 281 -0.82 -5.48 26.94
N LEU A 282 -0.30 -5.01 25.81
CA LEU A 282 0.99 -4.32 25.81
C LEU A 282 0.90 -3.07 26.67
N GLU A 283 1.96 -2.77 27.41
CA GLU A 283 2.04 -1.60 28.29
C GLU A 283 3.30 -0.78 28.01
N ASP A 284 3.30 0.50 28.39
CA ASP A 284 4.45 1.40 28.17
C ASP A 284 5.63 1.07 29.08
N GLU A 285 5.41 0.33 30.15
CA GLU A 285 6.44 -0.16 31.06
C GLU A 285 7.25 -1.31 30.44
N GLU A 286 6.76 -1.94 29.36
CA GLU A 286 7.53 -2.96 28.65
C GLU A 286 8.65 -2.31 27.82
N ASP A 287 9.89 -2.79 28.01
CA ASP A 287 11.06 -2.39 27.22
C ASP A 287 11.00 -3.02 25.81
N CYS A 288 10.04 -2.58 24.99
CA CYS A 288 9.86 -3.03 23.61
C CYS A 288 9.29 -1.92 22.71
N SER A 289 9.55 -2.05 21.41
CA SER A 289 8.90 -1.23 20.37
C SER A 289 7.58 -1.88 19.97
N TYR A 290 6.51 -1.10 19.87
CA TYR A 290 5.21 -1.65 19.53
C TYR A 290 4.30 -0.67 18.76
N ILE A 291 3.32 -1.25 18.06
CA ILE A 291 2.18 -0.58 17.42
C ILE A 291 0.92 -1.29 17.90
N LYS A 292 -0.04 -0.54 18.46
CA LYS A 292 -1.39 -1.02 18.77
C LYS A 292 -2.36 -0.44 17.75
N LEU A 293 -3.08 -1.31 17.06
CA LEU A 293 -4.13 -0.96 16.11
C LEU A 293 -5.48 -1.24 16.78
N PHE A 294 -6.27 -0.19 16.99
CA PHE A 294 -7.61 -0.28 17.57
C PHE A 294 -8.65 -0.27 16.47
N ASP A 295 -9.48 -1.31 16.43
CA ASP A 295 -10.53 -1.52 15.42
C ASP A 295 -9.99 -1.27 14.00
N MET A 296 -8.86 -1.92 13.71
CA MET A 296 -8.05 -1.84 12.49
C MET A 296 -7.39 -0.48 12.21
N GLN A 297 -8.09 0.63 12.43
CA GLN A 297 -7.59 1.98 12.08
C GLN A 297 -8.21 3.13 12.89
N SER A 298 -9.22 2.88 13.75
CA SER A 298 -9.91 3.95 14.49
C SER A 298 -8.95 4.78 15.37
N LYS A 299 -7.90 4.14 15.86
CA LYS A 299 -6.88 4.73 16.72
C LYS A 299 -5.61 3.88 16.64
N VAL A 300 -4.47 4.55 16.68
CA VAL A 300 -3.15 3.90 16.69
C VAL A 300 -2.30 4.43 17.83
N HIS A 301 -1.70 3.53 18.61
CA HIS A 301 -0.66 3.88 19.58
C HIS A 301 0.67 3.28 19.11
N ALA A 302 1.73 4.09 19.08
CA ALA A 302 3.05 3.65 18.66
C ALA A 302 4.11 4.08 19.68
N LYS A 303 4.96 3.14 20.10
CA LYS A 303 6.10 3.39 21.01
C LYS A 303 7.36 2.80 20.38
N GLY A 304 8.46 3.56 20.40
CA GLY A 304 9.73 3.07 19.88
C GLY A 304 9.76 2.91 18.34
N ILE A 305 8.85 3.56 17.62
CA ILE A 305 8.71 3.43 16.17
C ILE A 305 9.39 4.59 15.46
N TYR A 306 10.49 4.29 14.77
CA TYR A 306 11.30 5.27 14.04
C TYR A 306 11.78 4.69 12.69
N GLY A 307 12.55 5.49 11.94
CA GLY A 307 13.18 5.05 10.69
C GLY A 307 12.17 4.57 9.65
N HIS A 308 12.48 3.46 8.99
CA HIS A 308 11.64 2.88 7.94
C HIS A 308 10.26 2.45 8.46
N VAL A 309 10.18 1.94 9.69
CA VAL A 309 8.89 1.53 10.29
C VAL A 309 7.94 2.73 10.42
N ALA A 310 8.43 3.86 10.91
CA ALA A 310 7.64 5.08 11.02
C ALA A 310 7.29 5.70 9.66
N LYS A 311 8.21 5.63 8.68
CA LYS A 311 8.04 6.28 7.37
C LYS A 311 7.13 5.50 6.42
N SER A 312 7.15 4.17 6.49
CA SER A 312 6.59 3.29 5.46
C SER A 312 5.57 2.30 6.01
N ILE A 313 5.95 1.56 7.07
CA ILE A 313 5.14 0.46 7.57
C ILE A 313 3.92 0.97 8.34
N LEU A 314 4.12 1.94 9.24
CA LEU A 314 3.05 2.50 10.05
C LEU A 314 1.97 3.21 9.21
N PRO A 315 2.31 4.09 8.23
CA PRO A 315 1.31 4.68 7.33
C PRO A 315 0.52 3.63 6.54
N TYR A 316 1.19 2.58 6.06
CA TYR A 316 0.52 1.47 5.38
C TYR A 316 -0.41 0.69 6.31
N MET A 317 -0.03 0.42 7.56
CA MET A 317 -0.93 -0.21 8.54
C MET A 317 -2.19 0.63 8.81
N MET A 318 -2.06 1.96 8.79
CA MET A 318 -3.17 2.89 9.00
C MET A 318 -4.14 2.95 7.81
N SER A 319 -3.79 2.38 6.65
CA SER A 319 -4.67 2.30 5.50
C SER A 319 -5.55 1.05 5.48
N PHE A 320 -5.50 0.20 6.51
CA PHE A 320 -6.18 -1.09 6.49
C PHE A 320 -7.67 -0.98 6.81
N HIS A 321 -8.50 -1.42 5.87
CA HIS A 321 -9.93 -1.59 6.07
C HIS A 321 -10.47 -2.82 5.32
N ILE A 322 -11.73 -3.16 5.57
CA ILE A 322 -12.40 -4.36 5.00
C ILE A 322 -13.47 -4.02 3.96
N GLU A 323 -13.72 -2.74 3.70
CA GLU A 323 -14.71 -2.30 2.69
C GLU A 323 -14.49 -2.95 1.33
N HIS A 324 -15.56 -3.52 0.80
CA HIS A 324 -15.62 -4.10 -0.53
C HIS A 324 -15.83 -2.99 -1.55
N ARG A 325 -14.90 -2.83 -2.50
CA ARG A 325 -14.94 -1.75 -3.49
C ARG A 325 -14.16 -2.12 -4.76
N PRO A 326 -14.54 -1.58 -5.93
CA PRO A 326 -13.76 -1.79 -7.13
C PRO A 326 -12.57 -0.83 -7.21
N ILE A 327 -11.42 -1.37 -7.61
CA ILE A 327 -10.21 -0.63 -7.98
C ILE A 327 -9.97 -0.90 -9.46
N TRP A 328 -9.90 0.16 -10.27
CA TRP A 328 -9.71 0.09 -11.71
C TRP A 328 -8.33 0.64 -12.09
N LEU A 329 -7.52 -0.19 -12.76
CA LEU A 329 -6.25 0.21 -13.35
C LEU A 329 -6.42 0.31 -14.87
N VAL A 330 -6.14 1.49 -15.43
CA VAL A 330 -6.40 1.81 -16.84
C VAL A 330 -5.19 2.51 -17.48
N ARG A 331 -4.77 2.01 -18.65
CA ARG A 331 -3.77 2.72 -19.46
C ARG A 331 -4.39 3.97 -20.07
N ALA A 332 -3.59 5.04 -20.12
CA ALA A 332 -3.91 6.21 -20.90
C ALA A 332 -4.33 5.81 -22.32
N GLY A 333 -5.36 6.47 -22.83
CA GLY A 333 -5.90 6.25 -24.16
C GLY A 333 -4.85 6.45 -25.25
N HIS A 334 -5.15 5.87 -26.41
CA HIS A 334 -4.28 5.96 -27.56
C HIS A 334 -4.05 7.39 -28.03
N CYS A 335 -2.83 7.66 -28.49
CA CYS A 335 -2.37 8.96 -28.94
C CYS A 335 -2.02 8.93 -30.43
N THR A 336 -2.06 10.09 -31.08
CA THR A 336 -1.80 10.25 -32.52
C THR A 336 -0.42 9.77 -32.95
N GLU A 337 0.58 9.85 -32.07
CA GLU A 337 1.99 9.54 -32.37
C GLU A 337 2.36 8.07 -32.11
N VAL A 338 1.42 7.23 -31.67
CA VAL A 338 1.69 5.81 -31.42
C VAL A 338 1.85 5.07 -32.74
N ARG A 339 3.10 4.81 -33.13
CA ARG A 339 3.46 4.05 -34.33
C ARG A 339 3.22 2.54 -34.13
N ARG A 340 2.04 2.00 -34.48
CA ARG A 340 1.76 0.64 -35.05
C ARG A 340 0.39 0.08 -34.64
N ASP A 341 -0.08 -0.85 -35.48
CA ASP A 341 -1.42 -1.44 -35.55
C ASP A 341 -1.94 -2.06 -34.24
N PHE A 342 -3.19 -1.75 -33.91
CA PHE A 342 -3.88 -1.97 -32.61
C PHE A 342 -4.23 -3.44 -32.29
N LYS A 343 -3.96 -4.35 -33.22
CA LYS A 343 -4.46 -5.73 -33.17
C LYS A 343 -3.64 -6.67 -32.29
N ALA A 344 -2.39 -6.36 -32.00
CA ALA A 344 -1.59 -7.16 -31.08
C ALA A 344 -1.70 -6.65 -29.63
N ILE A 345 -1.78 -7.57 -28.66
CA ILE A 345 -1.50 -7.27 -27.25
C ILE A 345 0.01 -7.04 -27.18
N ILE A 346 0.44 -5.81 -27.45
CA ILE A 346 1.87 -5.50 -27.59
C ILE A 346 2.47 -5.25 -26.19
N LYS A 347 3.48 -6.06 -25.85
CA LYS A 347 4.34 -5.87 -24.67
C LYS A 347 5.30 -4.68 -24.82
N ASP A 348 5.58 -4.27 -26.05
CA ASP A 348 6.46 -3.13 -26.31
C ASP A 348 5.80 -1.79 -25.93
N PRO A 349 6.53 -0.91 -25.23
CA PRO A 349 6.03 0.40 -24.88
C PRO A 349 5.77 1.21 -26.14
N CYS A 350 4.53 1.69 -26.30
CA CYS A 350 4.22 2.68 -27.32
C CYS A 350 5.12 3.90 -27.13
N VAL A 351 5.98 4.14 -28.12
CA VAL A 351 6.85 5.32 -28.15
C VAL A 351 5.97 6.52 -28.49
N ALA A 352 5.42 7.16 -27.45
CA ALA A 352 4.68 8.40 -27.55
C ALA A 352 5.43 9.51 -26.79
N PRO A 353 5.59 10.71 -27.38
CA PRO A 353 6.22 11.84 -26.70
C PRO A 353 5.47 12.21 -25.41
N ARG A 354 6.16 12.85 -24.46
CA ARG A 354 5.53 13.29 -23.19
C ARG A 354 4.40 14.29 -23.42
N SER A 355 4.46 15.07 -24.50
CA SER A 355 3.44 16.02 -24.96
C SER A 355 2.31 15.39 -25.78
N ALA A 356 2.31 14.07 -26.00
CA ALA A 356 1.29 13.41 -26.81
C ALA A 356 -0.12 13.57 -26.20
N HIS A 357 -1.07 13.89 -27.08
CA HIS A 357 -2.49 14.01 -26.77
C HIS A 357 -3.27 12.82 -27.36
N LEU A 358 -4.49 12.62 -26.86
CA LEU A 358 -5.35 11.55 -27.36
C LEU A 358 -5.66 11.70 -28.85
N SER A 359 -5.67 10.58 -29.56
CA SER A 359 -6.27 10.50 -30.89
C SER A 359 -7.79 10.39 -30.78
N THR A 360 -8.50 10.42 -31.91
CA THR A 360 -9.96 10.17 -31.96
C THR A 360 -10.34 8.84 -31.31
N LEU A 361 -9.60 7.76 -31.58
CA LEU A 361 -9.76 6.47 -30.89
C LEU A 361 -9.53 6.56 -29.37
N GLY A 362 -8.59 7.40 -28.92
CA GLY A 362 -8.33 7.64 -27.50
C GLY A 362 -9.49 8.37 -26.82
N VAL A 363 -10.06 9.37 -27.50
CA VAL A 363 -11.21 10.13 -27.01
C VAL A 363 -12.47 9.25 -26.92
N ASP A 364 -12.72 8.43 -27.95
CA ASP A 364 -13.84 7.49 -27.93
C ASP A 364 -13.72 6.46 -26.79
N PHE A 365 -12.50 5.96 -26.55
CA PHE A 365 -12.23 5.13 -25.37
C PHE A 365 -12.48 5.87 -24.05
N ALA A 366 -12.07 7.13 -23.94
CA ALA A 366 -12.27 7.94 -22.74
C ALA A 366 -13.76 8.16 -22.42
N TYR A 367 -14.59 8.37 -23.45
CA TYR A 367 -16.04 8.45 -23.29
C TYR A 367 -16.63 7.14 -22.76
N ARG A 368 -16.25 6.00 -23.37
CA ARG A 368 -16.71 4.67 -22.94
C ARG A 368 -16.24 4.31 -21.53
N LEU A 369 -15.04 4.73 -21.14
CA LEU A 369 -14.54 4.60 -19.77
C LEU A 369 -15.41 5.40 -18.77
N GLY A 370 -15.82 6.61 -19.14
CA GLY A 370 -16.74 7.44 -18.33
C GLY A 370 -18.05 6.73 -18.01
N GLU A 371 -18.70 6.21 -19.05
CA GLU A 371 -19.94 5.44 -18.91
C GLU A 371 -19.74 4.13 -18.12
N PHE A 372 -18.64 3.42 -18.38
CA PHE A 372 -18.29 2.20 -17.64
C PHE A 372 -18.16 2.47 -16.14
N VAL A 373 -17.40 3.50 -15.75
CA VAL A 373 -17.18 3.84 -14.33
C VAL A 373 -18.50 4.20 -13.66
N LYS A 374 -19.32 5.02 -14.32
CA LYS A 374 -20.65 5.39 -13.82
C LYS A 374 -21.51 4.16 -13.56
N GLN A 375 -21.63 3.27 -14.55
CA GLN A 375 -22.46 2.06 -14.43
C GLN A 375 -21.93 1.10 -13.35
N ARG A 376 -20.61 0.86 -13.32
CA ARG A 376 -20.02 -0.05 -12.32
C ARG A 376 -20.10 0.51 -10.90
N THR A 377 -19.98 1.83 -10.72
CA THR A 377 -20.20 2.48 -9.42
C THR A 377 -21.65 2.29 -8.96
N MET A 378 -22.64 2.46 -9.84
CA MET A 378 -24.05 2.22 -9.48
C MET A 378 -24.29 0.77 -9.06
N VAL A 379 -23.79 -0.20 -9.83
CA VAL A 379 -23.90 -1.63 -9.48
C VAL A 379 -23.23 -1.95 -8.15
N TRP A 380 -22.08 -1.34 -7.87
CA TRP A 380 -21.41 -1.49 -6.58
C TRP A 380 -22.27 -0.93 -5.44
N MET A 381 -22.80 0.28 -5.58
CA MET A 381 -23.68 0.88 -4.57
C MET A 381 -24.92 0.02 -4.30
N GLU A 382 -25.56 -0.50 -5.35
CA GLU A 382 -26.71 -1.41 -5.21
C GLU A 382 -26.35 -2.70 -4.46
N ASN A 383 -25.20 -3.31 -4.77
CA ASN A 383 -24.75 -4.54 -4.10
C ASN A 383 -24.39 -4.34 -2.63
N GLU A 384 -23.82 -3.19 -2.28
CA GLU A 384 -23.50 -2.83 -0.89
C GLU A 384 -24.72 -2.24 -0.14
N GLY A 385 -25.86 -2.07 -0.81
CA GLY A 385 -27.06 -1.46 -0.24
C GLY A 385 -26.91 0.01 0.10
N ILE A 386 -26.01 0.73 -0.57
CA ILE A 386 -25.70 2.13 -0.34
C ILE A 386 -26.66 3.00 -1.14
N MET A 387 -27.39 3.87 -0.46
CA MET A 387 -28.31 4.82 -1.08
C MET A 387 -27.64 6.20 -1.28
N PRO A 388 -28.11 7.03 -2.22
CA PRO A 388 -27.56 8.37 -2.43
C PRO A 388 -27.58 9.27 -1.17
N GLU A 389 -28.57 9.09 -0.30
CA GLU A 389 -28.70 9.78 0.98
C GLU A 389 -27.65 9.39 2.03
N ASP A 390 -26.98 8.24 1.86
CA ASP A 390 -25.91 7.77 2.76
C ASP A 390 -24.59 8.54 2.57
N ASN A 391 -24.57 9.52 1.65
CA ASN A 391 -23.39 10.30 1.29
C ASN A 391 -22.19 9.39 0.98
N PRO A 392 -22.30 8.52 -0.05
CA PRO A 392 -21.30 7.52 -0.36
C PRO A 392 -19.92 8.14 -0.59
N THR A 393 -18.88 7.38 -0.27
CA THR A 393 -17.52 7.80 -0.60
C THR A 393 -17.39 7.93 -2.12
N GLU A 394 -17.12 9.15 -2.60
CA GLU A 394 -16.95 9.42 -4.04
C GLU A 394 -15.81 8.59 -4.65
N CYS A 395 -15.91 8.31 -5.94
CA CYS A 395 -14.83 7.63 -6.64
C CYS A 395 -13.57 8.50 -6.69
N LEU A 396 -12.45 7.95 -6.21
CA LEU A 396 -11.15 8.58 -6.26
C LEU A 396 -10.54 8.38 -7.65
N VAL A 397 -10.37 9.46 -8.41
CA VAL A 397 -9.72 9.42 -9.73
C VAL A 397 -8.30 9.96 -9.63
N MET A 398 -7.32 9.13 -9.98
CA MET A 398 -5.90 9.48 -9.96
C MET A 398 -5.30 9.34 -11.36
N THR A 399 -4.61 10.37 -11.84
CA THR A 399 -3.96 10.35 -13.16
C THR A 399 -2.48 10.70 -13.04
N SER A 400 -1.68 10.24 -14.01
CA SER A 400 -0.37 10.86 -14.26
C SER A 400 -0.52 12.33 -14.69
N THR A 401 0.58 13.08 -14.74
CA THR A 401 0.57 14.47 -15.24
C THR A 401 0.69 14.59 -16.76
N LEU A 402 0.80 13.48 -17.49
CA LEU A 402 0.93 13.52 -18.95
C LEU A 402 -0.43 13.77 -19.62
N PRO A 403 -0.50 14.61 -20.67
CA PRO A 403 -1.76 15.08 -21.25
C PRO A 403 -2.72 13.95 -21.62
N ARG A 404 -2.22 12.90 -22.29
CA ARG A 404 -3.02 11.70 -22.63
C ARG A 404 -3.73 11.04 -21.45
N ALA A 405 -3.09 10.99 -20.27
CA ALA A 405 -3.70 10.34 -19.10
C ALA A 405 -4.77 11.25 -18.48
N VAL A 406 -4.49 12.55 -18.41
CA VAL A 406 -5.45 13.57 -17.95
C VAL A 406 -6.68 13.57 -18.86
N GLN A 407 -6.48 13.62 -20.18
CA GLN A 407 -7.56 13.61 -21.16
C GLN A 407 -8.40 12.33 -21.14
N THR A 408 -7.79 11.19 -20.80
CA THR A 408 -8.53 9.92 -20.69
C THR A 408 -9.55 9.96 -19.55
N ALA A 409 -9.31 10.82 -18.54
CA ALA A 409 -10.20 11.01 -17.42
C ALA A 409 -11.26 12.11 -17.66
N ASP A 410 -11.25 12.81 -18.80
CA ASP A 410 -12.08 14.00 -19.03
C ASP A 410 -13.58 13.74 -18.87
N PHE A 411 -14.06 12.59 -19.35
CA PHE A 411 -15.48 12.21 -19.36
C PHE A 411 -15.96 11.50 -18.09
N LEU A 412 -15.13 11.41 -17.03
CA LEU A 412 -15.54 10.76 -15.79
C LEU A 412 -16.52 11.63 -15.00
N PRO A 413 -17.54 11.02 -14.36
CA PRO A 413 -18.55 11.76 -13.60
C PRO A 413 -18.03 12.41 -12.31
N CYS A 414 -16.77 12.14 -11.93
CA CYS A 414 -16.22 12.48 -10.62
C CYS A 414 -15.59 13.87 -10.59
N VAL A 415 -15.90 14.63 -9.52
CA VAL A 415 -15.41 16.00 -9.31
C VAL A 415 -13.98 16.02 -8.77
N LYS A 416 -13.63 15.07 -7.90
CA LYS A 416 -12.29 15.00 -7.29
C LYS A 416 -11.33 14.18 -8.15
N ARG A 417 -10.44 14.87 -8.86
CA ARG A 417 -9.38 14.28 -9.68
C ARG A 417 -8.02 14.71 -9.16
N MET A 418 -7.12 13.75 -8.94
CA MET A 418 -5.76 13.98 -8.48
C MET A 418 -4.77 13.72 -9.62
N GLN A 419 -4.09 14.77 -10.08
CA GLN A 419 -3.00 14.65 -11.06
C GLN A 419 -1.67 14.56 -10.31
N MET A 420 -0.96 13.46 -10.48
CA MET A 420 0.21 13.17 -9.64
C MET A 420 1.41 12.76 -10.49
N ALA A 421 2.53 13.46 -10.33
CA ALA A 421 3.77 13.12 -11.03
C ALA A 421 4.31 11.75 -10.60
N THR A 422 3.95 11.29 -9.40
CA THR A 422 4.22 9.92 -8.91
C THR A 422 3.56 8.84 -9.76
N LEU A 423 2.55 9.16 -10.57
CA LEU A 423 1.91 8.27 -11.53
C LEU A 423 2.47 8.40 -12.96
N ASN A 424 3.53 9.18 -13.19
CA ASN A 424 4.21 9.24 -14.48
C ASN A 424 4.89 7.90 -14.81
N PRO A 425 5.07 7.60 -16.12
CA PRO A 425 5.75 6.36 -16.54
C PRO A 425 7.17 6.32 -15.96
N LEU A 426 7.75 5.11 -15.92
CA LEU A 426 9.18 4.91 -15.65
C LEU A 426 10.02 5.89 -16.48
N ASP A 427 10.86 6.68 -15.82
CA ASP A 427 11.78 7.56 -16.55
C ASP A 427 12.93 6.76 -17.15
N LYS A 428 12.98 6.70 -18.48
CA LYS A 428 14.04 6.01 -19.20
C LYS A 428 15.25 6.91 -19.48
N GLY A 429 15.24 8.18 -19.04
CA GLY A 429 16.34 9.12 -19.24
C GLY A 429 16.76 9.23 -20.71
N GLU A 430 18.04 9.01 -20.98
CA GLU A 430 18.61 9.03 -22.32
C GLU A 430 18.07 7.92 -23.24
N CYS A 431 17.56 6.82 -22.66
CA CYS A 431 16.93 5.73 -23.41
C CYS A 431 15.46 6.03 -23.78
N TYR A 432 14.97 7.24 -23.53
CA TYR A 432 13.61 7.61 -23.87
C TYR A 432 13.36 7.54 -25.38
N GLY A 433 12.34 6.78 -25.77
CA GLY A 433 11.95 6.59 -27.16
C GLY A 433 12.76 5.56 -27.94
N LEU A 434 13.77 4.94 -27.32
CA LEU A 434 14.51 3.82 -27.91
C LEU A 434 13.75 2.49 -27.71
N THR A 435 13.84 1.61 -28.71
CA THR A 435 13.51 0.19 -28.53
C THR A 435 14.63 -0.53 -27.79
N MET A 436 14.35 -1.75 -27.29
CA MET A 436 15.39 -2.56 -26.64
C MET A 436 16.55 -2.90 -27.61
N ASP A 437 16.24 -3.18 -28.88
CA ASP A 437 17.27 -3.41 -29.91
C ASP A 437 18.12 -2.17 -30.16
N GLN A 438 17.49 -1.00 -30.25
CA GLN A 438 18.21 0.28 -30.41
C GLN A 438 19.08 0.60 -29.19
N MET A 439 18.59 0.30 -27.98
CA MET A 439 19.38 0.44 -26.75
C MET A 439 20.59 -0.49 -26.77
N LYS A 440 20.44 -1.74 -27.24
CA LYS A 440 21.53 -2.69 -27.37
C LYS A 440 22.62 -2.22 -28.34
N GLU A 441 22.22 -1.60 -29.45
CA GLU A 441 23.15 -1.07 -30.45
C GLU A 441 23.82 0.24 -30.01
N GLN A 442 23.06 1.18 -29.46
CA GLN A 442 23.54 2.54 -29.13
C GLN A 442 24.20 2.62 -27.75
N MET A 443 23.78 1.77 -26.81
CA MET A 443 24.22 1.80 -25.40
C MET A 443 24.42 0.36 -24.86
N PRO A 444 25.36 -0.42 -25.44
CA PRO A 444 25.50 -1.86 -25.13
C PRO A 444 25.82 -2.14 -23.65
N GLU A 445 26.59 -1.28 -22.99
CA GLU A 445 26.89 -1.42 -21.56
C GLU A 445 25.65 -1.26 -20.69
N ALA A 446 24.83 -0.24 -20.97
CA ALA A 446 23.58 -0.01 -20.27
C ALA A 446 22.58 -1.15 -20.52
N PHE A 447 22.55 -1.68 -21.75
CA PHE A 447 21.72 -2.83 -22.09
C PHE A 447 22.16 -4.08 -21.32
N ALA A 448 23.45 -4.38 -21.29
CA ALA A 448 23.98 -5.54 -20.57
C ALA A 448 23.70 -5.45 -19.06
N ALA A 449 23.87 -4.27 -18.45
CA ALA A 449 23.52 -4.05 -17.06
C ALA A 449 22.02 -4.23 -16.79
N TYR A 450 21.16 -3.76 -17.70
CA TYR A 450 19.71 -3.93 -17.60
C TYR A 450 19.32 -5.40 -17.76
N GLU A 451 19.91 -6.13 -18.71
CA GLU A 451 19.64 -7.55 -18.92
C GLU A 451 20.03 -8.40 -17.69
N GLN A 452 21.10 -8.02 -16.99
CA GLN A 452 21.56 -8.70 -15.78
C GLN A 452 20.61 -8.51 -14.59
N ASP A 453 20.14 -7.28 -14.34
CA ASP A 453 19.22 -6.96 -13.24
C ASP A 453 18.22 -5.86 -13.67
N PRO A 454 17.13 -6.22 -14.36
CA PRO A 454 16.14 -5.25 -14.81
C PRO A 454 15.46 -4.48 -13.68
N TRP A 455 15.45 -5.05 -12.46
CA TRP A 455 14.76 -4.49 -11.31
C TRP A 455 15.54 -3.32 -10.71
N ARG A 456 16.85 -3.49 -10.52
CA ARG A 456 17.70 -2.50 -9.83
C ARG A 456 18.46 -1.58 -10.77
N THR A 457 18.73 -2.01 -12.00
CA THR A 457 19.50 -1.20 -12.94
C THR A 457 18.70 0.05 -13.33
N ARG A 458 19.30 1.23 -13.07
CA ARG A 458 18.75 2.51 -13.50
C ARG A 458 19.06 2.73 -14.97
N PHE A 459 18.07 3.22 -15.72
CA PHE A 459 18.36 3.77 -17.05
C PHE A 459 19.29 4.99 -16.93
N PRO A 460 20.24 5.20 -17.86
CA PRO A 460 21.09 6.38 -17.87
C PRO A 460 20.27 7.68 -17.82
N GLY A 461 20.47 8.50 -16.79
CA GLY A 461 19.70 9.72 -16.54
C GLY A 461 18.23 9.51 -16.14
N GLY A 462 17.84 8.27 -15.80
CA GLY A 462 16.46 7.88 -15.47
C GLY A 462 16.32 7.12 -14.15
N GLU A 463 15.28 6.31 -14.07
CA GLU A 463 14.85 5.50 -12.92
C GLU A 463 15.10 4.00 -13.16
N SER A 464 15.17 3.20 -12.12
CA SER A 464 14.94 1.75 -12.18
C SER A 464 13.49 1.40 -11.84
N TYR A 465 13.08 0.15 -12.03
CA TYR A 465 11.78 -0.32 -11.53
C TYR A 465 11.69 -0.23 -10.00
N GLN A 466 12.81 -0.43 -9.29
CA GLN A 466 12.88 -0.22 -7.84
C GLN A 466 12.60 1.24 -7.45
N ASP A 467 13.17 2.21 -8.17
CA ASP A 467 12.89 3.63 -7.92
C ASP A 467 11.41 3.97 -8.18
N LEU A 468 10.86 3.44 -9.28
CA LEU A 468 9.45 3.60 -9.62
C LEU A 468 8.54 3.02 -8.52
N MET A 469 8.85 1.84 -7.98
CA MET A 469 8.11 1.25 -6.85
C MET A 469 8.17 2.15 -5.62
N LEU A 470 9.35 2.66 -5.25
CA LEU A 470 9.48 3.57 -4.09
C LEU A 470 8.66 4.85 -4.29
N ARG A 471 8.61 5.37 -5.52
CA ARG A 471 7.78 6.53 -5.89
C ARG A 471 6.28 6.23 -5.85
N LEU A 472 5.87 4.98 -6.09
CA LEU A 472 4.48 4.55 -6.09
C LEU A 472 3.94 4.12 -4.73
N GLU A 473 4.80 3.92 -3.72
CA GLU A 473 4.38 3.61 -2.36
C GLU A 473 3.26 4.52 -1.80
N PRO A 474 3.37 5.87 -1.84
CA PRO A 474 2.28 6.73 -1.35
C PRO A 474 0.99 6.54 -2.15
N ILE A 475 1.08 6.29 -3.46
CA ILE A 475 -0.09 6.02 -4.30
C ILE A 475 -0.77 4.72 -3.86
N LEU A 476 0.00 3.68 -3.58
CA LEU A 476 -0.54 2.42 -3.09
C LEU A 476 -1.27 2.60 -1.75
N ILE A 477 -0.70 3.40 -0.84
CA ILE A 477 -1.33 3.73 0.45
C ILE A 477 -2.63 4.51 0.23
N ASP A 478 -2.64 5.51 -0.65
CA ASP A 478 -3.86 6.27 -0.99
C ASP A 478 -4.97 5.36 -1.55
N ILE A 479 -4.60 4.42 -2.43
CA ILE A 479 -5.54 3.43 -2.99
C ILE A 479 -6.08 2.53 -1.88
N GLU A 480 -5.21 1.99 -1.03
CA GLU A 480 -5.58 1.10 0.07
C GLU A 480 -6.41 1.82 1.14
N GLN A 481 -6.19 3.12 1.39
CA GLN A 481 -6.89 3.92 2.39
C GLN A 481 -8.29 4.36 1.92
N HIS A 482 -8.48 4.59 0.63
CA HIS A 482 -9.75 5.07 0.10
C HIS A 482 -10.84 4.00 0.19
N THR A 483 -11.96 4.30 0.83
CA THR A 483 -13.03 3.32 1.11
C THR A 483 -14.03 3.13 -0.04
N GLY A 484 -14.07 4.06 -1.00
CA GLY A 484 -14.94 3.99 -2.18
C GLY A 484 -14.25 3.45 -3.44
N PRO A 485 -14.91 3.49 -4.60
CA PRO A 485 -14.30 3.11 -5.88
C PRO A 485 -13.03 3.91 -6.18
N VAL A 486 -12.02 3.28 -6.77
CA VAL A 486 -10.77 3.96 -7.17
C VAL A 486 -10.50 3.73 -8.65
N LEU A 487 -10.14 4.78 -9.38
CA LEU A 487 -9.66 4.69 -10.76
C LEU A 487 -8.27 5.29 -10.89
N VAL A 488 -7.32 4.50 -11.39
CA VAL A 488 -5.96 4.95 -11.71
C VAL A 488 -5.75 4.93 -13.22
N VAL A 489 -5.51 6.12 -13.79
CA VAL A 489 -5.18 6.28 -15.22
C VAL A 489 -3.70 6.63 -15.38
N SER A 490 -2.92 5.67 -15.87
CA SER A 490 -1.46 5.81 -15.97
C SER A 490 -0.89 5.04 -17.18
N HIS A 491 0.35 4.59 -17.11
CA HIS A 491 1.13 4.03 -18.22
C HIS A 491 1.61 2.62 -17.89
N ILE A 492 2.05 1.89 -18.90
CA ILE A 492 2.37 0.46 -18.78
C ILE A 492 3.26 0.12 -17.59
N SER A 493 4.44 0.74 -17.45
CA SER A 493 5.40 0.41 -16.39
C SER A 493 4.88 0.75 -14.99
N THR A 494 4.22 1.90 -14.84
CA THR A 494 3.60 2.33 -13.58
C THR A 494 2.49 1.38 -13.16
N LEU A 495 1.61 1.01 -14.10
CA LEU A 495 0.50 0.11 -13.84
C LEU A 495 0.99 -1.32 -13.59
N GLN A 496 2.04 -1.79 -14.26
CA GLN A 496 2.67 -3.08 -13.99
C GLN A 496 3.16 -3.18 -12.54
N VAL A 497 3.84 -2.15 -12.06
CA VAL A 497 4.31 -2.08 -10.66
C VAL A 497 3.14 -2.11 -9.68
N LEU A 498 2.14 -1.24 -9.84
CA LEU A 498 0.94 -1.26 -8.98
C LEU A 498 0.19 -2.60 -9.07
N TYR A 499 0.09 -3.16 -10.27
CA TYR A 499 -0.70 -4.36 -10.50
C TYR A 499 -0.05 -5.60 -9.88
N SER A 500 1.28 -5.67 -9.88
CA SER A 500 2.01 -6.75 -9.21
C SER A 500 1.70 -6.83 -7.71
N TYR A 501 1.47 -5.68 -7.05
CA TYR A 501 0.98 -5.66 -5.68
C TYR A 501 -0.33 -6.43 -5.63
N PHE A 502 -1.38 -6.01 -6.34
CA PHE A 502 -2.69 -6.66 -6.25
C PHE A 502 -2.68 -8.14 -6.60
N LEU A 503 -1.87 -8.57 -7.57
CA LEU A 503 -1.70 -9.99 -7.92
C LEU A 503 -0.90 -10.81 -6.89
N GLY A 504 -0.11 -10.18 -6.03
CA GLY A 504 0.75 -10.88 -5.08
C GLY A 504 1.87 -11.68 -5.77
N VAL A 505 2.30 -11.24 -6.95
CA VAL A 505 3.41 -11.84 -7.69
C VAL A 505 4.74 -11.16 -7.29
N PRO A 506 5.89 -11.83 -7.48
CA PRO A 506 7.20 -11.20 -7.26
C PRO A 506 7.32 -9.89 -8.05
N ILE A 507 7.73 -8.82 -7.39
CA ILE A 507 7.81 -7.48 -8.00
C ILE A 507 8.78 -7.45 -9.18
N GLU A 508 9.82 -8.27 -9.14
CA GLU A 508 10.82 -8.45 -10.20
C GLU A 508 10.19 -8.97 -11.51
N SER A 509 9.04 -9.66 -11.41
CA SER A 509 8.28 -10.14 -12.57
C SER A 509 7.29 -9.11 -13.12
N CYS A 510 7.15 -7.93 -12.49
CA CYS A 510 6.17 -6.93 -12.93
C CYS A 510 6.31 -6.49 -14.39
N PRO A 511 7.51 -6.39 -15.02
CA PRO A 511 7.61 -5.98 -16.43
C PRO A 511 6.95 -6.97 -17.40
N ALA A 512 6.74 -8.23 -16.98
CA ALA A 512 6.07 -9.25 -17.78
C ALA A 512 4.54 -9.18 -17.69
N LEU A 513 3.98 -8.41 -16.77
CA LEU A 513 2.53 -8.31 -16.57
C LEU A 513 1.87 -7.59 -17.74
N GLU A 514 0.81 -8.19 -18.27
CA GLU A 514 0.07 -7.63 -19.39
C GLU A 514 -0.92 -6.57 -18.91
N ILE A 515 -0.75 -5.35 -19.42
CA ILE A 515 -1.69 -4.25 -19.23
C ILE A 515 -2.24 -3.88 -20.62
N PRO A 516 -3.39 -4.43 -21.04
CA PRO A 516 -3.91 -4.20 -22.39
C PRO A 516 -4.37 -2.76 -22.59
N PHE A 517 -4.16 -2.23 -23.81
CA PHE A 517 -4.76 -0.96 -24.22
C PHE A 517 -6.27 -1.05 -24.30
N HIS A 518 -6.92 0.09 -24.06
CA HIS A 518 -8.37 0.25 -24.17
C HIS A 518 -9.13 -0.83 -23.40
N SER A 519 -8.70 -1.07 -22.17
CA SER A 519 -9.27 -2.10 -21.30
C SER A 519 -9.21 -1.64 -19.85
N VAL A 520 -10.13 -2.11 -19.03
CA VAL A 520 -10.13 -1.88 -17.58
C VAL A 520 -9.70 -3.15 -16.87
N LEU A 521 -8.66 -3.05 -16.06
CA LEU A 521 -8.31 -4.07 -15.08
C LEU A 521 -9.05 -3.75 -13.79
N GLU A 522 -10.10 -4.50 -13.48
CA GLU A 522 -10.86 -4.37 -12.24
C GLU A 522 -10.34 -5.33 -11.19
N LEU A 523 -10.18 -4.81 -9.98
CA LEU A 523 -9.68 -5.51 -8.81
C LEU A 523 -10.65 -5.25 -7.66
N VAL A 524 -11.24 -6.31 -7.13
CA VAL A 524 -12.20 -6.23 -6.02
C VAL A 524 -11.65 -7.03 -4.85
N PRO A 525 -11.49 -6.45 -3.64
CA PRO A 525 -11.02 -7.18 -2.47
C PRO A 525 -11.92 -8.38 -2.19
N ASN A 526 -11.32 -9.53 -1.89
CA ASN A 526 -12.05 -10.71 -1.42
C ASN A 526 -11.28 -11.38 -0.27
N GLN A 527 -11.82 -12.48 0.27
CA GLN A 527 -11.25 -13.15 1.45
C GLN A 527 -9.81 -13.63 1.24
N ASP A 528 -9.46 -14.07 0.02
CA ASP A 528 -8.15 -14.65 -0.32
C ASP A 528 -7.19 -13.65 -0.97
N GLY A 529 -7.65 -12.44 -1.26
CA GLY A 529 -6.87 -11.40 -1.93
C GLY A 529 -7.78 -10.52 -2.79
N TRP A 530 -7.78 -10.77 -4.10
CA TRP A 530 -8.43 -9.91 -5.08
C TRP A 530 -9.11 -10.73 -6.17
N THR A 531 -10.35 -10.40 -6.48
CA THR A 531 -11.02 -10.85 -7.71
C THR A 531 -10.54 -9.94 -8.84
N LYS A 532 -10.02 -10.54 -9.90
CA LYS A 532 -9.54 -9.84 -11.09
C LYS A 532 -10.55 -10.02 -12.22
N THR A 533 -10.91 -8.94 -12.88
CA THR A 533 -11.68 -8.98 -14.14
C THR A 533 -11.08 -8.02 -15.15
N VAL A 534 -11.06 -8.41 -16.43
CA VAL A 534 -10.56 -7.58 -17.53
C VAL A 534 -11.71 -7.26 -18.46
N PHE A 535 -12.05 -5.98 -18.57
CA PHE A 535 -13.08 -5.51 -19.49
C PHE A 535 -12.41 -4.93 -20.72
N ASN A 536 -12.57 -5.60 -21.87
CA ASN A 536 -12.07 -5.09 -23.14
C ASN A 536 -13.04 -4.04 -23.69
N MET A 537 -12.52 -2.84 -23.97
CA MET A 537 -13.26 -1.73 -24.55
C MET A 537 -12.74 -1.40 -25.95
N ARG A 538 -12.20 -2.37 -26.69
CA ARG A 538 -11.93 -2.26 -28.12
C ARG A 538 -13.21 -2.66 -28.87
N VAL A 539 -13.68 -1.81 -29.78
CA VAL A 539 -14.75 -2.18 -30.73
C VAL A 539 -14.13 -3.00 -31.84
#